data_AF-A0A4V5NDT1-F1
#
_entry.id   AF-A0A4V5NDT1-F1
#
_cell.length_a   1.000
_cell.length_b   1.000
_cell.length_c   1.000
_cell.angle_alpha   90.00
_cell.angle_beta   90.00
_cell.angle_gamma   90.00
#
_symmetry.space_group_name_H-M   'P 1'
#
loop_
_entity.id
_entity.type
_entity.pdbx_description
1 polymer ?
#
loop_
_entity_poly.entity_id
_entity_poly.type
_entity_poly.pdbx_seq_one_letter_code
_entity_poly.pdbx_strand_id
1 'polypeptide(L)'
;MFDLRSLEHSTIIYEPAEKGGEKVDEAGTSSPTKSTSLSQTLTPSPPLLRLAASPHDAHLLATFASDSNIIRILDVRQPGTALLELRGHQGSLNTIEWSPSRRGMLASGGDDSTVLVWDLLNTSNQAVVPPAALNGNAAAAAAAVAGGTGAGAVPSVESGVQSKGPLASWKCEYEVANVSWAPLSGLTGQGGEWVGVCAGRGVWGVKL
;
A
#
# COMPACT_ATOMS: atom_id res chain seq x y z
N MET A 1 19.76 9.20 -0.43
CA MET A 1 20.50 8.99 -1.70
C MET A 1 21.89 8.53 -1.32
N PHE A 2 22.23 7.27 -1.55
CA PHE A 2 23.57 6.74 -1.30
C PHE A 2 24.53 7.39 -2.29
N ASP A 3 25.48 8.19 -1.79
CA ASP A 3 26.50 8.81 -2.63
C ASP A 3 27.68 7.85 -2.79
N LEU A 4 27.83 7.29 -3.99
CA LEU A 4 28.92 6.37 -4.35
C LEU A 4 30.30 7.05 -4.45
N ARG A 5 30.39 8.38 -4.27
CA ARG A 5 31.64 9.13 -4.40
C ARG A 5 32.33 9.40 -3.07
N SER A 6 31.63 9.28 -1.94
CA SER A 6 32.22 9.39 -0.59
C SER A 6 32.46 7.99 -0.02
N LEU A 7 33.53 7.35 -0.51
CA LEU A 7 33.96 6.01 -0.05
C LEU A 7 34.32 5.98 1.44
N GLU A 8 34.66 7.12 2.03
CA GLU A 8 35.07 7.25 3.43
C GLU A 8 33.93 7.01 4.45
N HIS A 9 32.67 7.05 4.03
CA HIS A 9 31.52 6.81 4.90
C HIS A 9 30.57 5.71 4.38
N SER A 10 30.94 4.98 3.32
CA SER A 10 30.12 3.90 2.78
C SER A 10 30.52 2.55 3.37
N THR A 11 29.71 2.02 4.30
CA THR A 11 29.83 0.62 4.75
C THR A 11 29.03 -0.28 3.81
N ILE A 12 29.72 -1.12 3.04
CA ILE A 12 29.11 -2.25 2.34
C ILE A 12 29.17 -3.43 3.31
N ILE A 13 28.02 -3.90 3.78
CA ILE A 13 27.95 -5.12 4.59
C ILE A 13 27.93 -6.29 3.63
N TYR A 14 29.08 -6.98 3.49
CA TYR A 14 29.16 -8.27 2.83
C TYR A 14 28.98 -9.35 3.90
N GLU A 15 27.87 -10.08 3.83
CA GLU A 15 27.66 -11.27 4.65
C GLU A 15 28.47 -12.43 4.05
N PRO A 16 29.52 -12.92 4.74
CA PRO A 16 30.36 -13.98 4.20
C PRO A 16 29.60 -15.31 4.25
N ALA A 17 29.55 -16.03 3.13
CA ALA A 17 29.17 -17.43 3.16
C ALA A 17 30.30 -18.21 3.86
N GLU A 18 30.05 -18.66 5.09
CA GLU A 18 31.00 -19.49 5.82
C GLU A 18 31.17 -20.86 5.14
N LYS A 19 32.43 -21.26 4.92
CA LYS A 19 32.80 -22.65 4.70
C LYS A 19 34.05 -22.98 5.50
N GLY A 20 33.88 -23.85 6.50
CA GLY A 20 34.96 -24.45 7.28
C GLY A 20 35.87 -25.33 6.42
N GLY A 21 37.14 -25.46 6.85
CA GLY A 21 38.12 -26.43 6.33
C GLY A 21 37.68 -27.89 6.58
N GLU A 22 38.23 -28.92 5.93
CA GLU A 22 39.64 -29.16 5.60
C GLU A 22 39.85 -30.04 4.34
N LYS A 23 41.03 -29.82 3.70
CA LYS A 23 41.91 -30.61 2.78
C LYS A 23 41.31 -31.63 1.77
N VAL A 24 41.27 -31.27 0.48
CA VAL A 24 42.16 -31.60 -0.68
C VAL A 24 42.08 -33.05 -1.19
N ASP A 25 41.53 -33.23 -2.41
CA ASP A 25 42.11 -33.99 -3.55
C ASP A 25 41.35 -33.66 -4.87
N GLU A 26 41.98 -33.97 -6.00
CA GLU A 26 41.88 -33.42 -7.37
C GLU A 26 40.51 -33.38 -8.12
N ALA A 27 40.46 -32.40 -9.05
CA ALA A 27 39.76 -32.36 -10.34
C ALA A 27 38.32 -32.88 -10.45
N GLY A 28 37.35 -31.96 -10.49
CA GLY A 28 35.99 -32.28 -10.96
C GLY A 28 34.96 -31.24 -10.56
N THR A 29 34.13 -30.87 -11.52
CA THR A 29 33.00 -29.95 -11.41
C THR A 29 32.06 -30.32 -10.25
N SER A 30 31.72 -29.40 -9.35
CA SER A 30 30.38 -29.29 -8.72
C SER A 30 30.37 -28.28 -7.56
N SER A 31 29.38 -27.39 -7.60
CA SER A 31 29.05 -26.44 -6.54
C SER A 31 28.52 -27.19 -5.30
N PRO A 32 28.97 -26.90 -4.06
CA PRO A 32 28.49 -27.63 -2.88
C PRO A 32 27.57 -26.75 -2.02
N THR A 33 26.29 -27.10 -1.89
CA THR A 33 25.48 -26.75 -0.70
C THR A 33 24.26 -27.67 -0.59
N LYS A 34 24.39 -28.74 0.20
CA LYS A 34 23.31 -29.16 1.11
C LYS A 34 23.54 -28.37 2.40
N SER A 35 22.59 -27.53 2.79
CA SER A 35 22.57 -26.93 4.13
C SER A 35 21.30 -27.37 4.85
N THR A 36 21.52 -28.05 5.98
CA THR A 36 20.51 -28.45 6.94
C THR A 36 20.16 -27.27 7.85
N SER A 37 18.88 -27.21 8.21
CA SER A 37 18.11 -26.18 8.91
C SER A 37 18.72 -25.48 10.13
N LEU A 38 18.63 -24.15 10.14
CA LEU A 38 18.28 -23.34 11.31
C LEU A 38 17.09 -22.46 10.92
N SER A 39 15.88 -22.97 11.17
CA SER A 39 14.61 -22.32 10.84
C SER A 39 14.26 -21.23 11.85
N GLN A 40 14.87 -20.05 11.71
CA GLN A 40 14.20 -18.82 12.13
C GLN A 40 13.37 -18.39 10.93
N THR A 41 12.10 -18.81 10.90
CA THR A 41 11.15 -18.47 9.84
C THR A 41 10.85 -16.97 9.93
N LEU A 42 11.76 -16.13 9.42
CA LEU A 42 11.43 -14.80 8.99
C LEU A 42 10.45 -14.97 7.84
N THR A 43 9.15 -14.95 8.14
CA THR A 43 8.14 -14.83 7.09
C THR A 43 8.51 -13.58 6.28
N PRO A 44 8.86 -13.71 5.00
CA PRO A 44 9.23 -12.55 4.21
C PRO A 44 8.04 -11.58 4.19
N SER A 45 8.30 -10.30 4.49
CA SER A 45 7.28 -9.27 4.35
C SER A 45 6.77 -9.26 2.90
N PRO A 46 5.46 -9.12 2.65
CA PRO A 46 4.94 -9.03 1.30
C PRO A 46 5.60 -7.85 0.56
N PRO A 47 5.94 -8.01 -0.73
CA PRO A 47 6.60 -6.96 -1.50
C PRO A 47 5.67 -5.76 -1.68
N LEU A 48 6.24 -4.56 -1.77
CA LEU A 48 5.48 -3.36 -2.13
C LEU A 48 5.32 -3.29 -3.64
N LEU A 49 4.08 -3.11 -4.13
CA LEU A 49 3.81 -3.04 -5.57
C LEU A 49 3.95 -1.62 -6.11
N ARG A 50 3.59 -0.62 -5.32
CA ARG A 50 3.66 0.78 -5.74
C ARG A 50 3.97 1.71 -4.57
N LEU A 51 4.68 2.77 -4.88
CA LEU A 51 4.95 3.89 -4.00
C LEU A 51 4.69 5.20 -4.76
N ALA A 52 4.08 6.17 -4.09
CA ALA A 52 3.77 7.47 -4.66
C ALA A 52 4.12 8.56 -3.64
N ALA A 53 5.02 9.47 -4.01
CA ALA A 53 5.36 10.64 -3.21
C ALA A 53 4.29 11.73 -3.39
N SER A 54 3.93 12.39 -2.29
CA SER A 54 3.01 13.51 -2.36
C SER A 54 3.66 14.67 -3.11
N PRO A 55 3.00 15.26 -4.14
CA PRO A 55 3.51 16.42 -4.84
C PRO A 55 3.43 17.71 -3.98
N HIS A 56 2.73 17.66 -2.85
CA HIS A 56 2.48 18.81 -1.98
C HIS A 56 3.17 18.71 -0.62
N ASP A 57 3.78 17.57 -0.28
CA ASP A 57 4.46 17.35 0.98
C ASP A 57 5.67 16.42 0.79
N ALA A 58 6.87 16.97 0.98
CA ALA A 58 8.13 16.27 0.72
C ALA A 58 8.37 15.06 1.62
N HIS A 59 7.62 14.94 2.72
CA HIS A 59 7.80 13.86 3.68
C HIS A 59 6.73 12.77 3.59
N LEU A 60 5.69 12.99 2.80
CA LEU A 60 4.53 12.11 2.74
C LEU A 60 4.62 11.15 1.56
N LEU A 61 4.46 9.86 1.85
CA LEU A 61 4.42 8.78 0.85
C LEU A 61 3.14 7.95 1.01
N ALA A 62 2.59 7.46 -0.09
CA ALA A 62 1.57 6.43 -0.11
C ALA A 62 2.14 5.14 -0.70
N THR A 63 1.76 3.98 -0.15
CA THR A 63 2.19 2.68 -0.66
C THR A 63 1.17 1.58 -0.31
N PHE A 64 1.22 0.47 -1.03
CA PHE A 64 0.49 -0.75 -0.67
C PHE A 64 1.34 -1.99 -1.03
N ALA A 65 1.09 -3.08 -0.32
CA ALA A 65 1.75 -4.36 -0.52
C ALA A 65 1.00 -5.21 -1.56
N SER A 66 1.68 -6.21 -2.12
CA SER A 66 1.03 -7.24 -2.94
C SER A 66 -0.13 -7.88 -2.21
N ASP A 67 -1.22 -8.10 -2.95
CA ASP A 67 -2.46 -8.73 -2.45
C ASP A 67 -3.12 -7.99 -1.27
N SER A 68 -2.74 -6.73 -1.06
CA SER A 68 -3.30 -5.88 -0.01
C SER A 68 -4.40 -4.98 -0.57
N ASN A 69 -5.48 -4.83 0.19
CA ASN A 69 -6.55 -3.87 -0.04
C ASN A 69 -6.40 -2.60 0.82
N ILE A 70 -5.23 -2.40 1.44
CA ILE A 70 -4.95 -1.29 2.36
C ILE A 70 -3.84 -0.41 1.77
N ILE A 71 -4.11 0.89 1.70
CA ILE A 71 -3.09 1.89 1.37
C ILE A 71 -2.51 2.43 2.67
N ARG A 72 -1.19 2.47 2.79
CA ARG A 72 -0.48 3.06 3.92
C ARG A 72 0.08 4.41 3.53
N ILE A 73 -0.19 5.40 4.39
CA ILE A 73 0.43 6.72 4.32
C ILE A 73 1.56 6.77 5.33
N LEU A 74 2.75 7.13 4.87
CA LEU A 74 3.99 7.11 5.64
C LEU A 74 4.59 8.50 5.71
N ASP A 75 5.24 8.81 6.83
CA ASP A 75 6.17 9.95 6.95
C ASP A 75 7.60 9.41 6.91
N VAL A 76 8.40 9.85 5.93
CA VAL A 76 9.80 9.43 5.80
C VAL A 76 10.67 9.79 7.01
N ARG A 77 10.25 10.77 7.81
CA ARG A 77 10.95 11.21 9.03
C ARG A 77 10.66 10.29 10.22
N GLN A 78 9.59 9.50 10.15
CA GLN A 78 9.16 8.57 11.20
C GLN A 78 9.07 7.15 10.62
N PRO A 79 10.23 6.52 10.32
CA PRO A 79 10.24 5.15 9.80
C PRO A 79 9.69 4.17 10.84
N GLY A 80 9.01 3.12 10.36
CA GLY A 80 8.53 2.02 11.18
C GLY A 80 7.08 2.13 11.67
N THR A 81 6.39 3.24 11.41
CA THR A 81 4.95 3.36 11.72
C THR A 81 4.24 4.13 10.62
N ALA A 82 3.11 3.61 10.15
CA ALA A 82 2.26 4.32 9.20
C ALA A 82 1.51 5.44 9.93
N LEU A 83 1.40 6.61 9.31
CA LEU A 83 0.59 7.71 9.82
C LEU A 83 -0.89 7.40 9.71
N LEU A 84 -1.30 6.85 8.55
CA LEU A 84 -2.69 6.53 8.23
C LEU A 84 -2.77 5.23 7.43
N GLU A 85 -3.84 4.46 7.65
CA GLU A 85 -4.28 3.38 6.77
C GLU A 85 -5.58 3.76 6.08
N LEU A 86 -5.61 3.72 4.75
CA LEU A 86 -6.83 3.93 3.97
C LEU A 86 -7.47 2.58 3.69
N ARG A 87 -8.71 2.41 4.15
CA ARG A 87 -9.47 1.17 4.09
C ARG A 87 -10.80 1.40 3.40
N GLY A 88 -11.14 0.52 2.46
CA GLY A 88 -12.38 0.63 1.69
C GLY A 88 -12.44 -0.35 0.53
N HIS A 89 -11.30 -0.59 -0.13
CA HIS A 89 -11.22 -1.60 -1.18
C HIS A 89 -11.57 -3.00 -0.66
N GLN A 90 -12.31 -3.75 -1.46
CA GLN A 90 -12.72 -5.13 -1.19
C GLN A 90 -11.84 -6.15 -1.93
N GLY A 91 -10.90 -5.69 -2.74
CA GLY A 91 -9.95 -6.49 -3.50
C GLY A 91 -8.55 -5.88 -3.47
N SER A 92 -7.60 -6.59 -4.08
CA SER A 92 -6.21 -6.15 -4.16
C SER A 92 -6.07 -4.84 -4.91
N LEU A 93 -5.16 -3.99 -4.44
CA LEU A 93 -4.84 -2.72 -5.07
C LEU A 93 -3.89 -2.93 -6.25
N ASN A 94 -4.14 -2.19 -7.33
CA ASN A 94 -3.28 -2.18 -8.52
C ASN A 94 -2.60 -0.82 -8.73
N THR A 95 -3.25 0.25 -8.26
CA THR A 95 -2.83 1.62 -8.54
C THR A 95 -3.18 2.58 -7.41
N ILE A 96 -2.30 3.55 -7.21
CA ILE A 96 -2.49 4.73 -6.37
C ILE A 96 -1.84 5.93 -7.06
N GLU A 97 -2.43 7.10 -6.88
CA GLU A 97 -1.86 8.35 -7.40
C GLU A 97 -2.37 9.56 -6.60
N TRP A 98 -1.46 10.45 -6.25
CA TRP A 98 -1.78 11.71 -5.61
C TRP A 98 -2.34 12.71 -6.61
N SER A 99 -3.31 13.51 -6.16
CA SER A 99 -3.73 14.68 -6.92
C SER A 99 -2.58 15.67 -7.03
N PRO A 100 -2.28 16.20 -8.23
CA PRO A 100 -1.28 17.25 -8.42
C PRO A 100 -1.83 18.65 -8.05
N SER A 101 -3.15 18.80 -7.91
CA SER A 101 -3.85 20.06 -7.72
C SER A 101 -4.36 20.26 -6.29
N ARG A 102 -4.94 19.22 -5.66
CA ARG A 102 -5.47 19.31 -4.29
C ARG A 102 -4.59 18.57 -3.31
N ARG A 103 -4.05 19.31 -2.35
CA ARG A 103 -3.27 18.77 -1.24
C ARG A 103 -4.06 17.75 -0.45
N GLY A 104 -3.46 16.59 -0.20
CA GLY A 104 -4.05 15.53 0.62
C GLY A 104 -5.12 14.70 -0.10
N MET A 105 -5.30 14.88 -1.40
CA MET A 105 -6.22 14.05 -2.19
C MET A 105 -5.46 12.95 -2.94
N LEU A 106 -6.02 11.75 -2.95
CA LEU A 106 -5.45 10.56 -3.61
C LEU A 106 -6.55 9.78 -4.33
N ALA A 107 -6.21 9.14 -5.44
CA ALA A 107 -7.07 8.15 -6.11
C ALA A 107 -6.41 6.78 -6.06
N SER A 108 -7.21 5.73 -5.99
CA SER A 108 -6.76 4.35 -6.06
C SER A 108 -7.72 3.49 -6.84
N GLY A 109 -7.23 2.35 -7.34
CA GLY A 109 -8.03 1.36 -8.04
C GLY A 109 -7.50 -0.05 -7.80
N GLY A 110 -8.39 -1.04 -7.89
CA GLY A 110 -8.07 -2.43 -7.61
C GLY A 110 -8.96 -3.45 -8.33
N ASP A 111 -8.78 -4.71 -7.93
CA ASP A 111 -9.46 -5.89 -8.48
C ASP A 111 -10.94 -5.95 -8.11
N ASP A 112 -11.37 -5.16 -7.12
CA ASP A 112 -12.79 -4.98 -6.80
C ASP A 112 -13.56 -4.16 -7.85
N SER A 113 -12.90 -3.79 -8.95
CA SER A 113 -13.46 -3.01 -10.05
C SER A 113 -13.96 -1.64 -9.58
N THR A 114 -13.35 -1.07 -8.54
CA THR A 114 -13.70 0.27 -8.05
C THR A 114 -12.52 1.22 -8.13
N VAL A 115 -12.85 2.49 -8.34
CA VAL A 115 -11.95 3.62 -8.10
C VAL A 115 -12.42 4.31 -6.84
N LEU A 116 -11.51 4.48 -5.87
CA LEU A 116 -11.78 5.21 -4.64
C LEU A 116 -10.97 6.50 -4.62
N VAL A 117 -11.62 7.58 -4.22
CA VAL A 117 -10.99 8.88 -3.98
C VAL A 117 -10.91 9.11 -2.48
N TRP A 118 -9.78 9.60 -2.02
CA TRP A 118 -9.48 9.78 -0.60
C TRP A 118 -9.15 11.23 -0.34
N ASP A 119 -9.64 11.74 0.79
CA ASP A 119 -9.25 13.04 1.32
C ASP A 119 -8.67 12.86 2.72
N LEU A 120 -7.35 13.09 2.82
CA LEU A 120 -6.59 12.92 4.04
C LEU A 120 -6.76 14.09 5.01
N LEU A 121 -7.18 15.26 4.54
CA LEU A 121 -7.33 16.46 5.37
C LEU A 121 -8.75 16.58 5.94
N ASN A 122 -9.74 16.02 5.23
CA ASN A 122 -11.10 16.02 5.72
C ASN A 122 -11.23 15.17 7.00
N THR A 123 -11.62 15.83 8.08
CA THR A 123 -11.75 15.24 9.42
C THR A 123 -13.07 14.45 9.56
N SER A 124 -14.06 14.69 8.70
CA SER A 124 -15.35 13.99 8.74
C SER A 124 -15.33 12.61 8.08
N ASN A 125 -14.26 12.27 7.35
CA ASN A 125 -14.15 11.03 6.56
C ASN A 125 -13.39 9.91 7.29
N GLN A 126 -13.43 9.91 8.63
CA GLN A 126 -13.03 8.74 9.41
C GLN A 126 -14.05 7.64 9.13
N ALA A 127 -13.66 6.60 8.37
CA ALA A 127 -14.54 5.45 8.21
C ALA A 127 -14.78 4.82 9.58
N VAL A 128 -16.06 4.60 9.92
CA VAL A 128 -16.41 3.56 10.87
C VAL A 128 -16.10 2.24 10.17
N VAL A 129 -14.88 1.72 10.35
CA VAL A 129 -14.51 0.39 9.90
C VAL A 129 -15.21 -0.61 10.83
N PRO A 130 -16.09 -1.51 10.33
CA PRO A 130 -16.66 -2.56 11.17
C PRO A 130 -15.52 -3.42 11.74
N PRO A 131 -15.60 -3.83 13.02
CA PRO A 131 -14.50 -4.51 13.73
C PRO A 131 -14.05 -5.84 13.09
N ALA A 132 -14.79 -6.38 12.13
CA ALA A 132 -14.41 -7.57 11.38
C ALA A 132 -13.13 -7.41 10.53
N ALA A 133 -12.69 -6.18 10.22
CA ALA A 133 -11.49 -5.94 9.41
C ALA A 133 -10.18 -5.82 10.22
N LEU A 134 -10.23 -6.01 11.54
CA LEU A 134 -9.07 -5.86 12.43
C LEU A 134 -8.16 -7.09 12.48
N ASN A 135 -8.63 -8.26 12.07
CA ASN A 135 -7.83 -9.48 12.11
C ASN A 135 -7.41 -9.88 10.69
N GLY A 136 -6.18 -9.50 10.34
CA GLY A 136 -5.47 -10.11 9.21
C GLY A 136 -5.23 -11.58 9.51
N ASN A 137 -6.15 -12.44 9.05
CA ASN A 137 -5.89 -13.84 8.74
C ASN A 137 -6.93 -14.29 7.70
N ALA A 138 -6.44 -14.69 6.54
CA ALA A 138 -7.26 -15.25 5.48
C ALA A 138 -7.76 -16.66 5.86
N ALA A 139 -9.06 -16.81 6.12
CA ALA A 139 -9.85 -18.02 5.87
C ALA A 139 -11.33 -17.84 6.29
N ALA A 140 -12.24 -18.37 5.46
CA ALA A 140 -13.62 -18.77 5.75
C ALA A 140 -14.72 -17.68 5.89
N ALA A 141 -15.45 -17.50 4.77
CA ALA A 141 -16.88 -17.80 4.57
C ALA A 141 -17.97 -17.37 5.59
N ALA A 142 -19.04 -16.84 4.97
CA ALA A 142 -20.47 -17.15 5.19
C ALA A 142 -21.24 -16.56 6.39
N ALA A 143 -22.33 -15.87 6.02
CA ALA A 143 -23.65 -15.74 6.66
C ALA A 143 -23.76 -15.72 8.19
N ALA A 144 -24.31 -14.62 8.74
CA ALA A 144 -25.32 -14.71 9.81
C ALA A 144 -26.14 -13.42 9.94
N VAL A 145 -27.42 -13.62 10.22
CA VAL A 145 -28.52 -12.67 10.43
C VAL A 145 -28.68 -12.38 11.92
N ALA A 146 -29.15 -11.16 12.24
CA ALA A 146 -29.86 -10.69 13.44
C ALA A 146 -29.15 -10.49 14.80
N GLY A 147 -29.27 -9.24 15.31
CA GLY A 147 -29.88 -8.94 16.62
C GLY A 147 -28.97 -8.74 17.85
N GLY A 148 -29.14 -7.61 18.56
CA GLY A 148 -28.96 -7.58 20.03
C GLY A 148 -27.96 -6.56 20.62
N THR A 149 -28.50 -5.41 21.02
CA THR A 149 -28.21 -4.54 22.18
C THR A 149 -26.94 -4.73 23.06
N GLY A 150 -26.14 -3.65 23.14
CA GLY A 150 -25.79 -2.93 24.38
C GLY A 150 -24.76 -3.51 25.37
N ALA A 151 -23.62 -2.82 25.57
CA ALA A 151 -23.06 -2.39 26.88
C ALA A 151 -21.64 -1.82 26.70
N GLY A 152 -21.30 -0.82 27.53
CA GLY A 152 -20.14 0.07 27.40
C GLY A 152 -18.75 -0.60 27.37
N ALA A 153 -17.88 -0.03 26.55
CA ALA A 153 -16.46 -0.34 26.51
C ALA A 153 -15.64 0.84 27.08
N VAL A 154 -14.79 0.50 28.05
CA VAL A 154 -13.72 1.30 28.64
C VAL A 154 -12.75 1.74 27.53
N PRO A 155 -12.22 2.98 27.48
CA PRO A 155 -11.29 3.35 26.43
C PRO A 155 -9.91 2.74 26.74
N SER A 156 -9.61 1.59 26.12
CA SER A 156 -8.25 1.09 25.99
C SER A 156 -7.49 2.00 25.02
N VAL A 157 -6.38 2.59 25.48
CA VAL A 157 -5.44 3.34 24.64
C VAL A 157 -4.72 2.33 23.74
N GLU A 158 -5.31 2.00 22.61
CA GLU A 158 -4.66 1.25 21.55
C GLU A 158 -3.71 2.20 20.81
N SER A 159 -2.44 1.81 20.71
CA SER A 159 -1.45 2.39 19.79
C SER A 159 -1.80 2.01 18.34
N GLY A 160 -3.01 2.36 17.92
CA GLY A 160 -3.58 2.02 16.62
C GLY A 160 -3.22 3.07 15.58
N VAL A 161 -2.70 2.61 14.43
CA VAL A 161 -2.58 3.46 13.25
C VAL A 161 -3.97 3.98 12.88
N GLN A 162 -4.09 5.29 12.71
CA GLN A 162 -5.35 5.93 12.36
C GLN A 162 -5.84 5.43 11.00
N SER A 163 -7.14 5.14 10.86
CA SER A 163 -7.71 4.66 9.60
C SER A 163 -8.72 5.64 8.99
N LYS A 164 -8.79 5.69 7.66
CA LYS A 164 -9.72 6.55 6.91
C LYS A 164 -10.45 5.82 5.80
N GLY A 165 -11.68 6.29 5.54
CA GLY A 165 -12.54 5.80 4.47
C GLY A 165 -12.40 6.58 3.16
N PRO A 166 -12.97 6.06 2.06
CA PRO A 166 -13.00 6.78 0.81
C PRO A 166 -14.00 7.94 0.89
N LEU A 167 -13.64 9.09 0.29
CA LEU A 167 -14.50 10.25 0.11
C LEU A 167 -15.59 9.96 -0.94
N ALA A 168 -15.19 9.30 -2.03
CA ALA A 168 -16.05 8.97 -3.13
C ALA A 168 -15.62 7.63 -3.74
N SER A 169 -16.56 6.98 -4.41
CA SER A 169 -16.32 5.74 -5.14
C SER A 169 -16.96 5.80 -6.52
N TRP A 170 -16.29 5.19 -7.48
CA TRP A 170 -16.81 4.92 -8.81
C TRP A 170 -16.61 3.44 -9.14
N LYS A 171 -17.58 2.83 -9.83
CA LYS A 171 -17.56 1.41 -10.14
C LYS A 171 -17.36 1.19 -11.64
N CYS A 172 -16.39 0.35 -11.96
CA CYS A 172 -16.08 -0.14 -13.28
C CYS A 172 -16.75 -1.50 -13.51
N GLU A 173 -16.83 -1.92 -14.77
CA GLU A 173 -17.21 -3.29 -15.12
C GLU A 173 -16.06 -4.30 -14.94
N TYR A 174 -14.82 -3.82 -14.91
CA TYR A 174 -13.60 -4.62 -14.85
C TYR A 174 -12.62 -4.08 -13.80
N GLU A 175 -11.63 -4.89 -13.44
CA GLU A 175 -10.52 -4.50 -12.56
C GLU A 175 -9.82 -3.24 -13.08
N VAL A 176 -9.50 -2.34 -12.15
CA VAL A 176 -8.82 -1.09 -12.47
C VAL A 176 -7.32 -1.36 -12.51
N ALA A 177 -6.71 -1.18 -13.68
CA ALA A 177 -5.28 -1.39 -13.86
C ALA A 177 -4.47 -0.12 -13.53
N ASN A 178 -5.00 1.06 -13.87
CA ASN A 178 -4.36 2.32 -13.55
C ASN A 178 -5.34 3.48 -13.42
N VAL A 179 -4.92 4.51 -12.70
CA VAL A 179 -5.59 5.81 -12.60
C VAL A 179 -4.57 6.91 -12.91
N SER A 180 -5.04 8.00 -13.50
CA SER A 180 -4.24 9.20 -13.77
C SER A 180 -5.06 10.45 -13.49
N TRP A 181 -4.59 11.34 -12.63
CA TRP A 181 -5.19 12.65 -12.41
C TRP A 181 -4.97 13.54 -13.63
N ALA A 182 -6.07 14.04 -14.19
CA ALA A 182 -6.07 15.05 -15.23
C ALA A 182 -6.45 16.40 -14.58
N PRO A 183 -5.46 17.27 -14.28
CA PRO A 183 -5.73 18.61 -13.75
C PRO A 183 -6.44 19.45 -14.81
N LEU A 184 -6.92 20.64 -14.41
CA LEU A 184 -7.61 21.55 -15.32
C LEU A 184 -6.83 21.77 -16.61
N SER A 185 -7.45 21.38 -17.73
CA SER A 185 -6.93 21.69 -19.06
C SER A 185 -7.29 23.13 -19.41
N GLY A 186 -6.28 23.98 -19.60
CA GLY A 186 -6.47 25.34 -20.10
C GLY A 186 -7.03 25.40 -21.52
N LEU A 187 -7.13 24.26 -22.23
CA LEU A 187 -7.54 24.18 -23.63
C LEU A 187 -9.06 24.04 -23.81
N THR A 188 -9.79 23.42 -22.88
CA THR A 188 -11.19 23.04 -23.10
C THR A 188 -12.19 23.93 -22.39
N GLY A 189 -11.77 24.82 -21.48
CA GLY A 189 -12.64 25.73 -20.71
C GLY A 189 -13.66 25.03 -19.79
N GLN A 190 -13.74 23.71 -19.84
CA GLN A 190 -14.57 22.86 -19.00
C GLN A 190 -13.83 22.61 -17.69
N GLY A 191 -13.83 23.62 -16.82
CA GLY A 191 -13.16 23.57 -15.53
C GLY A 191 -13.70 22.44 -14.65
N GLY A 192 -12.83 21.50 -14.31
CA GLY A 192 -13.12 20.39 -13.42
C GLY A 192 -11.89 19.51 -13.29
N GLU A 193 -11.76 18.84 -12.15
CA GLU A 193 -10.75 17.81 -11.96
C GLU A 193 -11.29 16.48 -12.48
N TRP A 194 -10.46 15.80 -13.25
CA TRP A 194 -10.81 14.52 -13.85
C TRP A 194 -9.83 13.46 -13.38
N VAL A 195 -10.30 12.22 -13.31
CA VAL A 195 -9.47 11.04 -13.16
C VAL A 195 -9.65 10.21 -14.43
N GLY A 196 -8.58 10.05 -15.19
CA GLY A 196 -8.48 9.03 -16.21
C GLY A 196 -8.38 7.66 -15.55
N VAL A 197 -9.19 6.71 -15.98
CA VAL A 197 -9.21 5.35 -15.44
C VAL A 197 -9.02 4.38 -16.58
N CYS A 198 -8.07 3.46 -16.48
CA CYS A 198 -8.03 2.29 -17.36
C CYS A 198 -8.44 1.04 -16.57
N ALA A 199 -9.43 0.33 -17.10
CA ALA A 199 -9.98 -0.86 -16.48
C ALA A 199 -10.34 -1.88 -17.56
N GLY A 200 -9.88 -3.12 -17.40
CA GLY A 200 -10.05 -4.20 -18.38
C GLY A 200 -9.79 -3.77 -19.83
N ARG A 201 -10.87 -3.59 -20.60
CA ARG A 201 -10.83 -3.30 -22.04
C ARG A 201 -11.08 -1.84 -22.41
N GLY A 202 -11.16 -0.93 -21.44
CA GLY A 202 -11.55 0.46 -21.69
C GLY A 202 -10.73 1.49 -20.94
N VAL A 203 -10.91 2.74 -21.37
CA VAL A 203 -10.40 3.94 -20.70
C VAL A 203 -11.55 4.93 -20.55
N TRP A 204 -11.70 5.52 -19.36
CA TRP A 204 -12.76 6.46 -19.04
C TRP A 204 -12.17 7.74 -18.43
N GLY A 205 -12.88 8.85 -18.56
CA GLY A 205 -12.65 10.05 -17.78
C GLY A 205 -13.77 10.20 -16.77
N VAL A 206 -13.43 10.22 -15.48
CA VAL A 206 -14.38 10.42 -14.38
C VAL A 206 -14.21 11.83 -13.86
N LYS A 207 -15.26 12.64 -13.92
CA LYS A 207 -15.28 14.00 -13.36
C LYS A 207 -15.58 13.93 -11.85
N LEU A 208 -14.85 14.72 -11.06
CA LEU A 208 -15.03 14.84 -9.61
C LEU A 208 -15.71 16.14 -9.20
#